data_AF-A4BBY2-F1
#
_entry.id   AF-A4BBY2-F1
#
_cell.length_a   1.000
_cell.length_b   1.000
_cell.length_c   1.000
_cell.angle_alpha   90.00
_cell.angle_beta   90.00
_cell.angle_gamma   90.00
#
_symmetry.space_group_name_H-M   'P 1'
#
loop_
_entity.id
_entity.type
_entity.pdbx_description
1 polymer ?
#
loop_
_entity_poly.entity_id
_entity_poly.type
_entity_poly.pdbx_seq_one_letter_code
_entity_poly.pdbx_strand_id
1 'polypeptide(L)'
;MSDSTPRTLLEDLEAIRKSLDKIARSEPQIPTLEEIVGHRAPTTVNPDNPFLSSQSLSELIRIRNEAEARAAEELAKVEPIRPITDILTSEPKPQTGPVAPDPEAIIQQMESLFDTWIEHSVNEYLTVFESELRNRLQQDFRDLVENWYEEHQLPIPESFRSANERDSESADTETE
;
A
#
# COMPACT_ATOMS: atom_id res chain seq x y z
N MET A 1 -29.74 -55.58 18.77
CA MET A 1 -28.89 -55.62 17.56
C MET A 1 -28.08 -54.34 17.55
N SER A 2 -26.99 -54.28 18.32
CA SER A 2 -26.24 -53.04 18.52
C SER A 2 -24.79 -53.39 18.83
N ASP A 3 -23.95 -53.61 17.82
CA ASP A 3 -22.51 -53.85 18.04
C ASP A 3 -21.66 -53.69 16.76
N SER A 4 -21.77 -52.55 16.06
CA SER A 4 -20.90 -52.28 14.90
C SER A 4 -20.27 -50.89 14.84
N THR A 5 -20.68 -49.93 15.68
CA THR A 5 -20.25 -48.53 15.63
C THR A 5 -18.82 -48.22 16.09
N PRO A 6 -18.22 -48.88 17.10
CA PRO A 6 -16.86 -48.51 17.52
C PRO A 6 -15.80 -49.02 16.54
N ARG A 7 -16.09 -50.06 15.77
CA ARG A 7 -15.17 -50.61 14.76
C ARG A 7 -15.11 -49.72 13.52
N THR A 8 -16.24 -49.20 13.06
CA THR A 8 -16.28 -48.28 11.91
C THR A 8 -15.60 -46.95 12.23
N LEU A 9 -15.77 -46.44 13.45
CA LEU A 9 -15.08 -45.22 13.89
C LEU A 9 -13.56 -45.42 13.96
N LEU A 10 -13.10 -46.59 14.41
CA LEU A 10 -11.68 -46.91 14.44
C LEU A 10 -11.09 -46.98 13.03
N GLU A 11 -11.82 -47.58 12.08
CA GLU A 11 -11.42 -47.65 10.67
C GLU A 11 -11.37 -46.27 10.02
N ASP A 12 -12.35 -45.41 10.29
CA ASP A 12 -12.38 -44.03 9.81
C ASP A 12 -11.19 -43.22 10.36
N LEU A 13 -10.87 -43.37 11.64
CA LEU A 13 -9.70 -42.72 12.25
C LEU A 13 -8.38 -43.25 11.67
N GLU A 14 -8.29 -44.54 11.36
CA GLU A 14 -7.11 -45.12 10.71
C GLU A 14 -6.97 -44.65 9.25
N ALA A 15 -8.08 -44.49 8.54
CA ALA A 15 -8.12 -43.94 7.18
C ALA A 15 -7.67 -42.47 7.17
N ILE A 16 -8.16 -41.66 8.11
CA ILE A 16 -7.74 -40.26 8.26
C ILE A 16 -6.25 -40.16 8.57
N ARG A 17 -5.75 -41.00 9.49
CA ARG A 17 -4.30 -41.05 9.81
C ARG A 17 -3.46 -41.40 8.58
N LYS A 18 -3.85 -42.42 7.81
CA LYS A 18 -3.14 -42.79 6.57
C LYS A 18 -3.19 -41.69 5.51
N SER A 19 -4.29 -40.95 5.42
CA SER A 19 -4.42 -39.79 4.52
C SER A 19 -3.49 -38.65 4.95
N LEU A 20 -3.44 -38.33 6.24
CA LEU A 20 -2.54 -37.30 6.78
C LEU A 20 -1.07 -37.68 6.62
N ASP A 21 -0.69 -38.94 6.86
CA ASP A 21 0.66 -39.44 6.60
C ASP A 21 1.03 -39.34 5.10
N LYS A 22 0.07 -39.57 4.20
CA LYS A 22 0.28 -39.41 2.76
C LYS A 22 0.50 -37.95 2.39
N ILE A 23 -0.26 -37.02 2.96
CA ILE A 23 -0.12 -35.57 2.72
C ILE A 23 1.19 -35.05 3.32
N ALA A 24 1.56 -35.47 4.53
CA ALA A 24 2.81 -35.07 5.19
C ALA A 24 4.07 -35.58 4.45
N ARG A 25 3.98 -36.71 3.74
CA ARG A 25 5.05 -37.20 2.84
C ARG A 25 5.01 -36.60 1.45
N SER A 26 3.88 -35.97 1.08
CA SER A 26 3.71 -35.25 -0.18
C SER A 26 4.01 -33.79 0.10
N GLU A 27 5.29 -33.47 0.29
CA GLU A 27 5.73 -32.08 0.37
C GLU A 27 5.23 -31.36 -0.90
N PRO A 28 4.43 -30.30 -0.79
CA PRO A 28 4.09 -29.51 -1.96
C PRO A 28 5.41 -28.95 -2.47
N GLN A 29 5.88 -29.51 -3.58
CA GLN A 29 7.13 -29.10 -4.21
C GLN A 29 6.86 -27.74 -4.86
N ILE A 30 6.92 -26.69 -4.04
CA ILE A 30 6.88 -25.31 -4.50
C ILE A 30 8.13 -25.15 -5.35
N PRO A 31 8.00 -24.85 -6.65
CA PRO A 31 9.15 -24.65 -7.52
C PRO A 31 10.03 -23.56 -6.90
N THR A 32 11.34 -23.80 -6.85
CA THR A 32 12.23 -22.78 -6.28
C THR A 32 12.30 -21.58 -7.21
N LEU A 33 12.66 -20.42 -6.68
CA LEU A 33 12.80 -19.21 -7.51
C LEU A 33 13.81 -19.41 -8.65
N GLU A 34 14.85 -20.22 -8.43
CA GLU A 34 15.82 -20.59 -9.47
C GLU A 34 15.19 -21.41 -10.60
N GLU A 35 14.21 -22.26 -10.29
CA GLU A 35 13.44 -23.05 -11.27
C GLU A 35 12.48 -22.19 -12.08
N ILE A 36 11.89 -21.15 -11.45
CA ILE A 36 10.93 -20.24 -12.08
C ILE A 36 11.63 -19.17 -12.94
N VAL A 37 12.74 -18.61 -12.45
CA VAL A 37 13.41 -17.44 -13.05
C VAL A 37 14.61 -17.84 -13.91
N GLY A 38 15.14 -19.06 -13.72
CA GLY A 38 16.41 -19.50 -14.28
C GLY A 38 17.61 -18.81 -13.63
N HIS A 39 18.83 -19.26 -13.99
CA HIS A 39 20.09 -18.59 -13.60
C HIS A 39 20.28 -17.27 -14.34
N ARG A 40 19.39 -16.31 -14.12
CA ARG A 40 19.58 -14.94 -14.59
C ARG A 40 20.63 -14.29 -13.70
N ALA A 41 21.69 -13.77 -14.30
CA ALA A 41 22.64 -12.92 -13.59
C ALA A 41 21.87 -11.80 -12.87
N PRO A 42 22.27 -11.38 -11.65
CA PRO A 42 21.60 -10.30 -10.94
C PRO A 42 21.48 -9.12 -11.89
N THR A 43 20.25 -8.79 -12.31
CA THR A 43 20.01 -7.64 -13.15
C THR A 43 20.55 -6.45 -12.38
N THR A 44 21.64 -5.87 -12.88
CA THR A 44 22.23 -4.65 -12.37
C THR A 44 21.09 -3.64 -12.28
N VAL A 45 20.76 -3.27 -11.04
CA VAL A 45 19.68 -2.36 -10.71
C VAL A 45 19.79 -1.14 -11.62
N ASN A 46 18.73 -0.87 -12.39
CA ASN A 46 18.72 0.25 -13.32
C ASN A 46 18.96 1.55 -12.51
N PRO A 47 20.08 2.25 -12.72
CA PRO A 47 20.42 3.45 -11.95
C PRO A 47 19.45 4.61 -12.22
N ASP A 48 18.70 4.57 -13.33
CA ASP A 48 17.70 5.58 -13.70
C ASP A 48 16.31 5.31 -13.09
N ASN A 49 16.18 4.33 -12.19
CA ASN A 49 14.92 4.10 -11.48
C ASN A 49 14.80 5.06 -10.27
N PRO A 50 13.85 6.02 -10.27
CA PRO A 50 13.70 6.98 -9.18
C PRO A 50 13.38 6.32 -7.82
N PHE A 51 12.75 5.14 -7.84
CA PHE A 51 12.37 4.37 -6.65
C PHE A 51 13.48 3.48 -6.08
N LEU A 52 14.57 3.29 -6.83
CA LEU A 52 15.73 2.48 -6.41
C LEU A 52 16.98 3.32 -6.20
N SER A 53 16.86 4.65 -6.22
CA SER A 53 17.93 5.53 -5.75
C SER A 53 18.31 5.14 -4.33
N SER A 54 19.62 5.11 -4.04
CA SER A 54 20.13 4.72 -2.72
C SER A 54 19.50 5.53 -1.59
N GLN A 55 19.13 6.79 -1.86
CA GLN A 55 18.45 7.67 -0.93
C GLN A 55 16.98 7.27 -0.68
N SER A 56 16.19 6.98 -1.73
CA SER A 56 14.80 6.53 -1.59
C SER A 56 14.71 5.17 -0.89
N LEU A 57 15.61 4.24 -1.23
CA LEU A 57 15.69 2.94 -0.58
C LEU A 57 16.10 3.07 0.90
N SER A 58 17.04 3.97 1.21
CA SER A 58 17.45 4.24 2.60
C SER A 58 16.32 4.85 3.42
N GLU A 59 15.53 5.76 2.84
CA GLU A 59 14.31 6.31 3.45
C GLU A 59 13.29 5.21 3.74
N LEU A 60 13.01 4.33 2.76
CA LEU A 60 12.08 3.20 2.95
C LEU A 60 12.53 2.25 4.05
N ILE A 61 13.82 1.92 4.11
CA ILE A 61 14.38 1.08 5.18
C ILE A 61 14.23 1.78 6.54
N ARG A 62 14.47 3.10 6.61
CA ARG A 62 14.30 3.88 7.84
C ARG A 62 12.84 3.85 8.30
N ILE A 63 11.90 4.13 7.39
CA ILE A 63 10.45 4.11 7.67
C ILE A 63 10.02 2.73 8.17
N ARG A 64 10.50 1.66 7.52
CA ARG A 64 10.20 0.28 7.94
C ARG A 64 10.68 0.00 9.37
N ASN A 65 11.95 0.31 9.66
CA ASN A 65 12.53 0.06 10.97
C ASN A 65 11.88 0.91 12.06
N GLU A 66 11.49 2.14 11.74
CA GLU A 66 10.76 3.01 12.67
C GLU A 66 9.37 2.47 12.98
N ALA A 67 8.63 1.99 11.98
CA ALA A 67 7.34 1.36 12.18
C ALA A 67 7.45 0.07 13.03
N GLU A 68 8.47 -0.76 12.76
CA GLU A 68 8.75 -1.97 13.52
C GLU A 68 9.11 -1.65 14.98
N ALA A 69 9.92 -0.61 15.21
CA ALA A 69 10.27 -0.16 16.55
C ALA A 69 9.03 0.34 17.33
N ARG A 70 8.15 1.12 16.69
CA ARG A 70 6.90 1.57 17.34
C ARG A 70 5.97 0.41 17.68
N ALA A 71 5.83 -0.56 16.78
CA ALA A 71 5.00 -1.74 17.02
C ALA A 71 5.55 -2.60 18.17
N ALA A 72 6.87 -2.74 18.26
CA ALA A 72 7.55 -3.45 19.35
C ALA A 72 7.38 -2.72 20.69
N GLU A 73 7.43 -1.38 20.71
CA GLU A 73 7.17 -0.59 21.91
C GLU A 73 5.73 -0.75 22.40
N GLU A 74 4.75 -0.71 21.50
CA GLU A 74 3.34 -0.94 21.84
C GLU A 74 3.11 -2.36 22.39
N LEU A 75 3.71 -3.38 21.77
CA LEU A 75 3.68 -4.76 22.28
C LEU A 75 4.36 -4.90 23.65
N ALA A 76 5.46 -4.19 23.89
CA ALA A 76 6.14 -4.18 25.19
C ALA A 76 5.33 -3.44 26.28
N LYS A 77 4.45 -2.52 25.88
CA LYS A 77 3.54 -1.78 26.76
C LYS A 77 2.32 -2.62 27.17
N VAL A 78 1.98 -3.66 26.42
CA VAL A 78 0.96 -4.64 26.80
C VAL A 78 1.51 -5.46 27.98
N GLU A 79 0.91 -5.28 29.16
CA GLU A 79 1.34 -5.93 30.40
C GLU A 79 1.48 -7.46 30.28
N PRO A 80 2.46 -8.06 30.99
CA PRO A 80 2.65 -9.50 30.98
C PRO A 80 1.46 -10.21 31.63
N ILE A 81 0.84 -11.13 30.89
CA ILE A 81 -0.18 -12.05 31.39
C ILE A 81 0.45 -12.87 32.53
N ARG A 82 -0.08 -12.70 33.76
CA ARG A 82 0.36 -13.49 34.91
C ARG A 82 0.02 -14.98 34.70
N PRO A 83 0.92 -15.91 35.06
CA PRO A 83 0.65 -17.34 34.93
C PRO A 83 -0.51 -17.75 35.86
N ILE A 84 -1.45 -18.51 35.28
CA ILE A 84 -2.68 -19.00 35.90
C ILE A 84 -2.31 -20.12 36.88
N THR A 85 -2.27 -19.86 38.20
CA THR A 85 -2.17 -20.93 39.22
C THR A 85 -3.30 -20.96 40.23
N ASP A 86 -4.36 -20.16 40.09
CA ASP A 86 -5.43 -20.14 41.10
C ASP A 86 -6.82 -19.89 40.51
N ILE A 87 -7.40 -20.85 39.77
CA ILE A 87 -8.87 -20.94 39.62
C ILE A 87 -9.32 -22.40 39.50
N LEU A 88 -9.08 -23.20 40.54
CA LEU A 88 -10.04 -24.25 40.90
C LEU A 88 -11.01 -23.60 41.89
N THR A 89 -12.30 -23.81 41.68
CA THR A 89 -13.41 -23.29 42.52
C THR A 89 -13.90 -21.89 42.15
N SER A 90 -14.74 -21.79 41.12
CA SER A 90 -16.11 -21.28 41.27
C SER A 90 -16.75 -21.14 39.89
N GLU A 91 -17.89 -21.80 39.77
CA GLU A 91 -18.84 -21.79 38.68
C GLU A 91 -19.14 -20.37 38.13
N PRO A 92 -18.95 -20.08 36.83
CA PRO A 92 -19.39 -18.82 36.27
C PRO A 92 -20.80 -18.97 35.69
N LYS A 93 -21.75 -18.40 36.42
CA LYS A 93 -23.01 -17.86 35.91
C LYS A 93 -22.73 -17.02 34.64
N PRO A 94 -23.53 -17.11 33.56
CA PRO A 94 -23.26 -16.38 32.32
C PRO A 94 -23.42 -14.88 32.59
N GLN A 95 -22.29 -14.19 32.72
CA GLN A 95 -22.24 -12.73 32.73
C GLN A 95 -22.04 -12.30 31.29
N THR A 96 -23.07 -11.62 30.76
CA THR A 96 -23.01 -10.78 29.56
C THR A 96 -21.83 -9.82 29.68
N GLY A 97 -20.72 -10.14 29.00
CA GLY A 97 -19.63 -9.19 28.78
C GLY A 97 -20.08 -8.03 27.88
N PRO A 98 -19.31 -6.93 27.81
CA PRO A 98 -19.59 -5.86 26.86
C PRO A 98 -19.59 -6.48 25.47
N VAL A 99 -20.70 -6.29 24.75
CA VAL A 99 -20.87 -6.74 23.37
C VAL A 99 -19.67 -6.22 22.58
N ALA A 100 -18.77 -7.12 22.20
CA ALA A 100 -17.68 -6.78 21.30
C ALA A 100 -18.33 -6.20 20.03
N PRO A 101 -17.90 -5.03 19.54
CA PRO A 101 -18.45 -4.47 18.32
C PRO A 101 -18.31 -5.51 17.21
N ASP A 102 -19.43 -5.78 16.53
CA ASP A 102 -19.52 -6.79 15.49
C ASP A 102 -18.42 -6.54 14.44
N PRO A 103 -17.49 -7.48 14.21
CA PRO A 103 -16.41 -7.29 13.26
C PRO A 103 -16.93 -6.98 11.85
N GLU A 104 -18.11 -7.48 11.47
CA GLU A 104 -18.70 -7.11 10.17
C GLU A 104 -19.13 -5.64 10.12
N ALA A 105 -19.64 -5.08 11.23
CA ALA A 105 -20.02 -3.68 11.30
C ALA A 105 -18.79 -2.74 11.21
N ILE A 106 -17.67 -3.15 11.81
CA ILE A 106 -16.40 -2.41 11.69
C ILE A 106 -15.89 -2.45 10.26
N ILE A 107 -15.92 -3.61 9.61
CA ILE A 107 -15.47 -3.76 8.21
C ILE A 107 -16.30 -2.88 7.28
N GLN A 108 -17.64 -2.93 7.39
CA GLN A 108 -18.52 -2.07 6.58
C GLN A 108 -18.27 -0.58 6.81
N GLN A 109 -17.97 -0.19 8.05
CA GLN A 109 -17.63 1.20 8.36
C GLN A 109 -16.29 1.60 7.72
N MET A 110 -15.29 0.72 7.73
CA MET A 110 -14.01 0.98 7.09
C MET A 110 -14.12 1.04 5.56
N GLU A 111 -14.93 0.17 4.96
CA GLU A 111 -15.22 0.19 3.51
C GLU A 111 -15.89 1.50 3.09
N SER A 112 -16.91 1.96 3.84
CA SER A 112 -17.57 3.23 3.55
C SER A 112 -16.63 4.45 3.67
N LEU A 113 -15.75 4.45 4.69
CA LEU A 113 -14.75 5.50 4.84
C LEU A 113 -13.72 5.46 3.71
N PHE A 114 -13.34 4.26 3.28
CA PHE A 114 -12.41 4.05 2.17
C PHE A 114 -13.01 4.52 0.84
N ASP A 115 -14.27 4.18 0.55
CA ASP A 115 -14.97 4.64 -0.66
C ASP A 115 -15.07 6.17 -0.69
N THR A 116 -15.42 6.78 0.45
CA THR A 116 -15.48 8.25 0.58
C THR A 116 -14.11 8.89 0.34
N TRP A 117 -13.04 8.27 0.84
CA TRP A 117 -11.67 8.75 0.64
C TRP A 117 -11.21 8.60 -0.81
N ILE A 118 -11.58 7.50 -1.48
CA ILE A 118 -11.32 7.31 -2.91
C ILE A 118 -12.01 8.41 -3.72
N GLU A 119 -13.30 8.64 -3.49
CA GLU A 119 -14.04 9.66 -4.24
C GLU A 119 -13.44 11.05 -4.05
N HIS A 120 -13.09 11.42 -2.82
CA HIS A 120 -12.45 12.72 -2.54
C HIS A 120 -11.08 12.83 -3.22
N SER A 121 -10.24 11.81 -3.05
CA SER A 121 -8.87 11.82 -3.57
C SER A 121 -8.88 11.86 -5.10
N VAL A 122 -9.70 11.04 -5.77
CA VAL A 122 -9.82 11.04 -7.23
C VAL A 122 -10.30 12.39 -7.74
N ASN A 123 -11.25 13.03 -7.06
CA ASN A 123 -11.75 14.34 -7.47
C ASN A 123 -10.68 15.44 -7.33
N GLU A 124 -9.93 15.45 -6.21
CA GLU A 124 -8.79 16.37 -6.04
C GLU A 124 -7.71 16.14 -7.10
N TYR A 125 -7.33 14.88 -7.35
CA TYR A 125 -6.34 14.58 -8.38
C TYR A 125 -6.82 14.98 -9.78
N LEU A 126 -8.08 14.73 -10.13
CA LEU A 126 -8.61 15.10 -11.44
C LEU A 126 -8.64 16.61 -11.64
N THR A 127 -9.05 17.38 -10.64
CA THR A 127 -9.09 18.85 -10.74
C THR A 127 -7.70 19.45 -10.94
N VAL A 128 -6.70 18.97 -10.18
CA VAL A 128 -5.30 19.41 -10.34
C VAL A 128 -4.76 18.95 -11.69
N PHE A 129 -4.94 17.67 -12.04
CA PHE A 129 -4.46 17.11 -13.30
C PHE A 129 -5.03 17.82 -14.52
N GLU A 130 -6.34 18.10 -14.56
CA GLU A 130 -6.96 18.83 -15.67
C GLU A 130 -6.38 20.24 -15.79
N SER A 131 -6.15 20.92 -14.67
CA SER A 131 -5.55 22.25 -14.68
C SER A 131 -4.11 22.23 -15.19
N GLU A 132 -3.30 21.27 -14.75
CA GLU A 132 -1.91 21.12 -15.19
C GLU A 132 -1.82 20.71 -16.67
N LEU A 133 -2.62 19.74 -17.09
CA LEU A 133 -2.68 19.29 -18.48
C LEU A 133 -3.09 20.44 -19.40
N ARG A 134 -4.11 21.22 -19.01
CA ARG A 134 -4.55 22.38 -19.78
C ARG A 134 -3.46 23.44 -19.87
N ASN A 135 -2.79 23.75 -18.75
CA ASN A 135 -1.71 24.74 -18.72
C ASN A 135 -0.55 24.29 -19.62
N ARG A 136 -0.16 23.01 -19.53
CA ARG A 136 0.92 22.45 -20.34
C ARG A 136 0.58 22.44 -21.82
N LEU A 137 -0.62 21.99 -22.21
CA LEU A 137 -1.06 22.02 -23.61
C LEU A 137 -1.14 23.45 -24.16
N GLN A 138 -1.55 24.41 -23.33
CA GLN A 138 -1.55 25.82 -23.72
C GLN A 138 -0.14 26.36 -23.91
N GLN A 139 0.81 25.96 -23.07
CA GLN A 139 2.22 26.32 -23.22
C GLN A 139 2.82 25.67 -24.47
N ASP A 140 2.68 24.35 -24.64
CA ASP A 140 3.16 23.62 -25.81
C ASP A 140 2.61 24.23 -27.12
N PHE A 141 1.34 24.65 -27.12
CA PHE A 141 0.74 25.34 -28.26
C PHE A 141 1.35 26.73 -28.49
N ARG A 142 1.61 27.50 -27.43
CA ARG A 142 2.28 28.81 -27.55
C ARG A 142 3.70 28.65 -28.09
N ASP A 143 4.46 27.71 -27.55
CA ASP A 143 5.84 27.43 -27.97
C ASP A 143 5.87 26.99 -29.44
N LEU A 144 4.93 26.15 -29.86
CA LEU A 144 4.79 25.74 -31.27
C LEU A 144 4.50 26.94 -32.19
N VAL A 145 3.57 27.81 -31.78
CA VAL A 145 3.23 29.01 -32.56
C VAL A 145 4.42 29.96 -32.62
N GLU A 146 5.08 30.22 -31.49
CA GLU A 146 6.26 31.07 -31.41
C GLU A 146 7.37 30.56 -32.33
N ASN A 147 7.70 29.28 -32.23
CA ASN A 147 8.70 28.64 -33.10
C ASN A 147 8.33 28.74 -34.59
N TRP A 148 7.04 28.63 -34.94
CA TRP A 148 6.58 28.83 -36.32
C TRP A 148 6.78 30.28 -36.78
N TYR A 149 6.47 31.27 -35.94
CA TYR A 149 6.70 32.69 -36.27
C TYR A 149 8.20 33.00 -36.45
N GLU A 150 9.05 32.44 -35.58
CA GLU A 150 10.52 32.56 -35.68
C GLU A 150 11.06 31.93 -36.98
N GLU A 151 10.62 30.72 -37.32
CA GLU A 151 11.02 30.02 -38.55
C GLU A 151 10.64 30.82 -39.80
N HIS A 152 9.48 31.48 -39.77
CA HIS A 152 8.97 32.30 -40.87
C HIS A 152 9.41 33.77 -40.82
N GLN A 153 10.25 34.18 -39.85
CA GLN A 153 10.73 35.56 -39.67
C GLN A 153 9.59 36.59 -39.56
N LEU A 154 8.47 36.18 -38.96
CA LEU A 154 7.30 37.03 -38.75
C LEU A 154 7.33 37.62 -37.33
N PRO A 155 6.85 38.86 -37.13
CA PRO A 155 6.77 39.44 -35.80
C PRO A 155 5.74 38.67 -34.95
N ILE A 156 6.17 38.19 -33.78
CA ILE A 156 5.31 37.47 -32.83
C ILE A 156 4.22 38.42 -32.32
N PRO A 157 2.93 38.04 -32.36
CA PRO A 157 1.84 38.88 -31.87
C PRO A 157 1.97 39.18 -30.36
N GLU A 158 1.65 40.40 -29.93
CA GLU A 158 1.85 40.84 -28.53
C GLU A 158 1.10 39.99 -27.48
N SER A 159 0.04 39.30 -27.87
CA SER A 159 -0.70 38.33 -27.04
C SER A 159 0.14 37.13 -26.55
N PHE A 160 1.33 36.93 -27.13
CA PHE A 160 2.30 35.91 -26.72
C PHE A 160 3.45 36.50 -25.88
N ARG A 161 3.69 37.81 -25.93
CA ARG A 161 4.75 38.51 -25.19
C ARG A 161 4.41 38.73 -23.71
N SER A 162 3.13 38.99 -23.39
CA SER A 162 2.67 39.51 -22.09
C SER A 162 2.67 38.53 -20.90
N ALA A 163 3.22 37.32 -21.06
CA ALA A 163 3.37 36.36 -19.97
C ALA A 163 4.78 36.38 -19.34
N ASN A 164 5.81 36.82 -20.07
CA ASN A 164 7.20 36.73 -19.64
C ASN A 164 7.72 38.01 -18.94
N GLU A 165 7.11 39.18 -19.21
CA GLU A 165 7.57 40.47 -18.66
C GLU A 165 7.01 40.82 -17.28
N ARG A 166 5.93 40.17 -16.83
CA ARG A 166 5.30 40.52 -15.53
C ARG A 166 6.02 40.01 -14.29
N ASP A 167 6.99 39.09 -14.44
CA ASP A 167 7.83 38.63 -13.32
C ASP A 167 9.16 39.42 -13.19
N SER A 168 9.50 40.28 -14.15
CA SER A 168 10.77 41.04 -14.14
C SER A 168 10.64 42.50 -13.69
N GLU A 169 9.43 43.06 -13.62
CA GLU A 169 9.22 44.50 -13.36
C GLU A 169 8.89 44.85 -11.89
N SER A 170 9.08 43.92 -10.95
CA SER A 170 8.79 44.14 -9.51
C SER A 170 10.01 44.38 -8.63
N ALA A 171 11.23 44.51 -9.19
CA ALA A 171 12.47 44.55 -8.39
C ALA A 171 13.15 45.93 -8.25
N ASP A 172 12.74 46.97 -8.98
CA ASP A 172 13.46 48.25 -9.00
C ASP A 172 12.56 49.47 -8.79
N THR A 173 11.93 49.60 -7.62
CA THR A 173 11.51 50.91 -7.09
C THR A 173 11.63 50.96 -5.57
N GLU A 174 12.85 50.95 -5.05
CA GLU A 174 13.11 51.45 -3.69
C GLU A 174 14.52 52.03 -3.58
N THR A 175 14.71 53.26 -4.07
CA THR A 175 15.69 54.22 -3.53
C THR A 175 15.49 55.59 -4.18
N GLU A 176 14.78 56.48 -3.49
CA GLU A 176 15.25 57.86 -3.22
C GLU A 176 14.47 58.48 -2.05
#